data_AF-A0A7J6DLG4-F1
#
_entry.id   AF-A0A7J6DLG4-F1
#
_cell.length_a   1.000
_cell.length_b   1.000
_cell.length_c   1.000
_cell.angle_alpha   90.00
_cell.angle_beta   90.00
_cell.angle_gamma   90.00
#
_symmetry.space_group_name_H-M   'P 1'
#
loop_
_entity.id
_entity.type
_entity.pdbx_description
1 polymer ?
#
loop_
_entity_poly.entity_id
_entity_poly.type
_entity_poly.pdbx_seq_one_letter_code
_entity_poly.pdbx_strand_id
1 'polypeptide(L)'
;MDALSSFQGSNSLEVKMEDRAIAQPECGHPPIVSEAKRAAVQEELKRVNKLPATSTYASHRLRVLNKILQLLSVQRSSSEEMELELLFAGLSL
;
A
#
# COMPACT_ATOMS: atom_id res chain seq x y z
N MET A 1 63.51 -3.07 -19.58
CA MET A 1 62.92 -4.14 -20.42
C MET A 1 61.46 -4.23 -20.06
N ASP A 2 60.67 -4.19 -21.11
CA ASP A 2 59.23 -4.02 -21.25
C ASP A 2 58.39 -5.12 -20.57
N ALA A 3 57.13 -4.81 -20.21
CA ALA A 3 55.94 -5.51 -20.73
C ALA A 3 54.65 -5.18 -19.95
N LEU A 4 53.70 -4.60 -20.69
CA LEU A 4 52.24 -4.79 -20.65
C LEU A 4 51.60 -5.47 -19.42
N SER A 5 50.64 -4.78 -18.80
CA SER A 5 49.25 -5.28 -18.77
C SER A 5 48.26 -4.16 -18.42
N SER A 6 47.42 -3.86 -19.40
CA SER A 6 46.26 -2.98 -19.33
C SER A 6 45.21 -3.53 -18.35
N PHE A 7 44.72 -2.69 -17.43
CA PHE A 7 43.40 -2.91 -16.82
C PHE A 7 42.53 -1.70 -17.14
N GLN A 8 41.84 -1.81 -18.27
CA GLN A 8 40.85 -0.88 -18.75
C GLN A 8 39.58 -1.03 -17.90
N GLY A 9 39.49 -0.26 -16.82
CA GLY A 9 38.30 -0.14 -15.98
C GLY A 9 37.54 1.13 -16.29
N SER A 10 37.18 1.37 -17.56
CA SER A 10 36.30 2.48 -17.94
C SER A 10 34.85 2.09 -17.73
N ASN A 11 34.30 2.31 -16.53
CA ASN A 11 32.85 2.34 -16.32
C ASN A 11 32.43 3.76 -15.92
N SER A 12 32.51 4.68 -16.88
CA SER A 12 31.84 5.97 -16.81
C SER A 12 30.35 5.76 -17.09
N LEU A 13 29.61 5.27 -16.10
CA LEU A 13 28.16 5.38 -16.09
C LEU A 13 27.80 6.72 -15.44
N GLU A 14 27.94 7.78 -16.24
CA GLU A 14 27.27 9.05 -16.00
C GLU A 14 25.76 8.80 -16.15
N VAL A 15 25.13 8.35 -15.07
CA VAL A 15 23.67 8.42 -14.96
C VAL A 15 23.36 9.89 -14.74
N LYS A 16 23.22 10.63 -15.84
CA LYS A 16 22.48 11.88 -15.84
C LYS A 16 21.11 11.54 -15.31
N MET A 17 20.85 11.94 -14.07
CA MET A 17 19.51 12.03 -13.52
C MET A 17 18.83 13.17 -14.27
N GLU A 18 18.33 12.82 -15.46
CA GLU A 18 17.39 13.61 -16.20
C GLU A 18 16.22 13.95 -15.25
N ASP A 19 15.93 15.25 -15.23
CA ASP A 19 14.86 15.92 -14.50
C ASP A 19 13.51 15.32 -14.93
N ARG A 20 13.25 14.11 -14.45
CA ARG A 20 11.93 13.55 -14.47
C ARG A 20 11.20 14.36 -13.43
N ALA A 21 10.52 15.40 -13.90
CA ALA A 21 9.34 15.93 -13.24
C ALA A 21 8.63 14.73 -12.63
N ILE A 22 8.74 14.59 -11.32
CA ILE A 22 7.91 13.65 -10.57
C ILE A 22 6.54 14.26 -10.75
N ALA A 23 5.88 13.89 -11.85
CA ALA A 23 4.44 13.89 -11.91
C ALA A 23 4.07 13.11 -10.66
N GLN A 24 3.71 13.85 -9.63
CA GLN A 24 3.23 13.27 -8.39
C GLN A 24 2.18 12.27 -8.84
N PRO A 25 2.31 10.97 -8.53
CA PRO A 25 1.12 10.16 -8.57
C PRO A 25 0.19 10.87 -7.60
N GLU A 26 -0.92 11.42 -8.12
CA GLU A 26 -2.00 11.99 -7.32
C GLU A 26 -2.37 10.92 -6.29
N CYS A 27 -1.74 10.98 -5.12
CA CYS A 27 -1.84 10.01 -4.05
C CYS A 27 -3.08 10.36 -3.23
N GLY A 28 -4.17 10.60 -3.96
CA GLY A 28 -5.51 10.72 -3.44
C GLY A 28 -6.25 9.51 -3.94
N HIS A 29 -6.52 8.55 -3.05
CA HIS A 29 -7.41 7.46 -3.40
C HIS A 29 -8.74 8.08 -3.89
N PRO A 30 -9.18 7.83 -5.14
CA PRO A 30 -10.38 8.49 -5.65
C PRO A 30 -11.56 8.13 -4.74
N PRO A 31 -12.43 9.10 -4.40
CA PRO A 31 -13.51 8.92 -3.43
C PRO A 31 -14.43 7.74 -3.76
N ILE A 32 -14.55 7.43 -5.06
CA ILE A 32 -15.30 6.29 -5.60
C ILE A 32 -14.81 4.95 -5.04
N VAL A 33 -13.50 4.75 -4.89
CA VAL A 33 -12.99 3.47 -4.42
C VAL A 33 -13.10 3.35 -2.89
N SER A 34 -13.05 4.46 -2.16
CA SER A 34 -13.33 4.49 -0.72
C SER A 34 -14.78 4.08 -0.42
N GLU A 35 -15.72 4.52 -1.26
CA GLU A 35 -17.13 4.14 -1.17
C GLU A 35 -17.37 2.67 -1.56
N ALA A 36 -16.74 2.19 -2.64
CA ALA A 36 -16.79 0.79 -3.03
C ALA A 36 -16.24 -0.14 -1.93
N LYS A 37 -15.11 0.24 -1.31
CA LYS A 37 -14.52 -0.47 -0.17
C LYS A 37 -15.51 -0.54 1.01
N ARG A 38 -16.18 0.57 1.33
CA ARG A 38 -17.21 0.60 2.38
C ARG A 38 -18.40 -0.31 2.05
N ALA A 39 -18.90 -0.28 0.82
CA ALA A 39 -20.01 -1.12 0.39
C ALA A 39 -19.69 -2.62 0.54
N ALA A 40 -18.49 -3.04 0.13
CA ALA A 40 -18.03 -4.42 0.27
C ALA A 40 -17.96 -4.86 1.74
N VAL A 41 -17.48 -3.99 2.64
CA VAL A 41 -17.42 -4.29 4.08
C VAL A 41 -18.83 -4.41 4.68
N GLN A 42 -19.78 -3.58 4.24
CA GLN A 42 -21.17 -3.63 4.71
C GLN A 42 -21.89 -4.90 4.25
N GLU A 43 -21.67 -5.35 3.01
CA GLU A 43 -22.21 -6.62 2.52
C GLU A 43 -21.66 -7.78 3.36
N GLU A 44 -20.36 -7.77 3.64
CA GLU A 44 -19.72 -8.78 4.44
C GLU A 44 -20.25 -8.79 5.89
N LEU A 45 -20.45 -7.62 6.49
CA LEU A 45 -21.05 -7.51 7.82
C LEU A 45 -22.45 -8.14 7.86
N LYS A 46 -23.27 -7.94 6.82
CA LYS A 46 -24.58 -8.60 6.68
C LYS A 46 -24.46 -10.12 6.56
N ARG A 47 -23.45 -10.62 5.84
CA ARG A 47 -23.21 -12.07 5.73
C ARG A 47 -22.78 -12.68 7.06
N VAL A 48 -21.87 -12.04 7.78
CA VAL A 48 -21.37 -12.53 9.07
C VAL A 48 -22.45 -12.48 10.15
N ASN A 49 -23.32 -11.47 10.14
CA ASN A 49 -24.42 -11.37 11.11
C ASN A 49 -25.49 -12.47 10.97
N LYS A 50 -25.49 -13.22 9.87
CA LYS A 50 -26.35 -14.41 9.70
C LYS A 50 -25.76 -15.67 10.35
N LEU A 51 -24.49 -15.62 10.78
CA LEU A 51 -23.84 -16.75 11.44
C LEU A 51 -24.22 -16.80 12.93
N PRO A 52 -24.18 -17.99 13.54
CA PRO A 52 -24.40 -18.12 14.98
C PRO A 52 -23.39 -17.29 15.78
N ALA A 53 -23.87 -16.56 16.79
CA ALA A 53 -23.02 -15.72 17.65
C ALA A 53 -21.99 -16.50 18.48
N THR A 54 -22.18 -17.82 18.63
CA THR A 54 -21.24 -18.73 19.27
C THR A 54 -20.01 -19.06 18.41
N SER A 55 -20.03 -18.70 17.12
CA SER A 55 -18.91 -18.95 16.22
C SER A 55 -17.75 -18.01 16.51
N THR A 56 -16.63 -18.56 16.96
CA THR A 56 -15.36 -17.83 17.15
C THR A 56 -14.95 -17.07 15.90
N TYR A 57 -15.16 -17.65 14.71
CA TYR A 57 -14.92 -16.98 13.44
C TYR A 57 -15.80 -15.76 13.28
N ALA A 58 -17.11 -15.85 13.53
CA ALA A 58 -18.03 -14.73 13.39
C ALA A 58 -17.66 -13.58 14.34
N SER A 59 -17.34 -13.88 15.59
CA SER A 59 -16.91 -12.86 16.57
C SER A 59 -15.58 -12.20 16.18
N HIS A 60 -14.60 -12.99 15.71
CA HIS A 60 -13.32 -12.43 15.25
C HIS A 60 -13.51 -11.58 13.98
N ARG A 61 -14.24 -12.11 13.00
CA ARG A 61 -14.50 -11.42 11.73
C ARG A 61 -15.21 -10.10 11.95
N LEU A 62 -16.22 -10.05 12.82
CA LEU A 62 -16.92 -8.81 13.15
C LEU A 62 -15.97 -7.74 13.74
N ARG A 63 -15.02 -8.13 14.60
CA ARG A 63 -13.98 -7.21 15.11
C ARG A 63 -13.10 -6.66 14.00
N VAL A 64 -12.65 -7.53 13.09
CA VAL A 64 -11.83 -7.12 11.93
C VAL A 64 -12.59 -6.14 11.03
N LEU A 65 -13.84 -6.46 10.68
CA LEU A 65 -14.67 -5.61 9.82
C LEU A 65 -14.93 -4.24 10.45
N ASN A 66 -15.22 -4.21 11.75
CA ASN A 66 -15.38 -2.96 12.49
C ASN A 66 -14.09 -2.14 12.49
N LYS A 67 -12.92 -2.80 12.64
CA LYS A 67 -11.63 -2.11 12.54
C LYS A 67 -11.40 -1.53 11.15
N ILE A 68 -11.75 -2.25 10.09
CA ILE A 68 -11.65 -1.76 8.71
C ILE A 68 -12.56 -0.52 8.53
N LEU A 69 -13.80 -0.54 9.00
CA LEU A 69 -14.70 0.62 8.91
C LEU A 69 -14.13 1.85 9.62
N GLN A 70 -13.56 1.67 10.81
CA GLN A 70 -12.89 2.75 11.53
C GLN A 70 -11.71 3.30 10.71
N LEU A 71 -10.87 2.43 10.14
CA LEU A 71 -9.72 2.84 9.32
C LEU A 71 -10.14 3.55 8.03
N LEU A 72 -11.30 3.21 7.45
CA LEU A 72 -11.90 3.89 6.29
C LEU A 72 -12.62 5.20 6.67
N SER A 73 -12.76 5.52 7.96
CA SER A 73 -13.32 6.79 8.42
C SER A 73 -12.25 7.83 8.76
N VAL A 74 -11.01 7.39 8.93
CA VAL A 74 -9.87 8.29 9.14
C VAL A 74 -9.58 9.00 7.83
N GLN A 75 -9.56 10.33 7.89
CA GLN A 75 -9.06 11.15 6.79
C GLN A 75 -7.53 11.21 6.89
N ARG A 76 -6.83 10.74 5.86
CA ARG A 76 -5.37 10.80 5.76
C ARG A 76 -4.98 11.87 4.77
N SER A 77 -3.86 12.53 5.05
CA SER A 77 -3.15 13.35 4.09
C SER A 77 -2.45 12.47 3.04
N SER A 78 -2.09 13.05 1.90
CA SER A 78 -1.34 12.35 0.85
C SER A 78 0.03 11.84 1.35
N SER A 79 0.69 12.58 2.24
CA SER A 79 1.96 12.16 2.84
C SER A 79 1.80 10.91 3.70
N GLU A 80 0.78 10.87 4.55
CA GLU A 80 0.50 9.71 5.41
C GLU A 80 0.10 8.48 4.59
N GLU A 81 -0.64 8.65 3.50
CA GLU A 81 -1.02 7.53 2.61
C GLU A 81 0.23 6.94 1.92
N MET A 82 1.17 7.79 1.48
CA MET A 82 2.43 7.36 0.87
C MET A 82 3.34 6.63 1.87
N GLU A 83 3.49 7.17 3.08
CA GLU A 83 4.27 6.53 4.15
C GLU A 83 3.68 5.17 4.54
N LEU A 84 2.35 5.07 4.59
CA LEU A 84 1.65 3.82 4.88
C LEU A 84 1.88 2.77 3.78
N GLU A 85 1.82 3.16 2.51
CA GLU A 85 2.11 2.27 1.38
C GLU A 85 3.57 1.78 1.40
N LEU A 86 4.52 2.66 1.70
CA LEU A 86 5.93 2.30 1.85
C LEU A 86 6.16 1.34 3.00
N LEU A 87 5.49 1.55 4.14
CA LEU A 87 5.55 0.65 5.28
C LEU A 87 5.05 -0.74 4.89
N PHE A 88 3.93 -0.83 4.18
CA PHE A 88 3.39 -2.12 3.71
C PHE A 88 4.28 -2.79 2.66
N ALA A 89 4.89 -2.04 1.74
CA ALA A 89 5.85 -2.59 0.79
C ALA A 89 7.08 -3.22 1.47
N GLY A 90 7.47 -2.71 2.66
CA GLY A 90 8.56 -3.25 3.47
C GLY A 90 8.19 -4.47 4.32
N LEU A 91 6.89 -4.70 4.57
CA LEU A 91 6.42 -5.91 5.22
C LEU A 91 6.32 -7.02 4.16
N SER A 92 7.32 -7.89 4.08
CA SER A 92 7.26 -9.09 3.26
C SER A 92 6.17 -10.04 3.79
N LEU A 93 4.92 -9.78 3.45
CA LEU A 93 3.73 -10.51 3.89
C LEU A 93 3.25 -11.50 2.82
#